data_AF-A0A2E3J6P5-F1
#
_entry.id   AF-A0A2E3J6P5-F1
#
_cell.length_a   1.000
_cell.length_b   1.000
_cell.length_c   1.000
_cell.angle_alpha   90.00
_cell.angle_beta   90.00
_cell.angle_gamma   90.00
#
_symmetry.space_group_name_H-M   'P 1'
#
loop_
_entity.id
_entity.type
_entity.pdbx_description
1 polymer ?
#
loop_
_entity_poly.entity_id
_entity_poly.type
_entity_poly.pdbx_seq_one_letter_code
_entity_poly.pdbx_strand_id
1 'polypeptide(L)'
;MGTRFSLDESDWRQLGQDFWGLPIWDLDLLDYISSVKGTYKLDVLSDAWINTREKVQEWINYNLFDAIIFSFEVRVSKPDPSPYTNILSRFNVAAKECIFVEDRTVNVECVRGIGRKAMQYNGDMDTRDAVEQLTTKG
;
A
#
# COMPACT_ATOMS: atom_id res chain seq x y z
N MET A 1 1.37 24.88 15.69
CA MET A 1 2.61 24.22 15.23
C MET A 1 3.32 24.99 14.09
N GLY A 2 2.90 26.22 13.74
CA GLY A 2 3.48 27.03 12.65
C GLY A 2 4.45 28.14 13.08
N THR A 3 4.77 28.29 14.37
CA THR A 3 5.60 29.40 14.87
C THR A 3 7.11 29.19 14.68
N ARG A 4 7.57 28.01 14.22
CA ARG A 4 9.00 27.73 14.05
C ARG A 4 9.56 28.15 12.68
N PHE A 5 8.70 28.40 11.69
CA PHE A 5 9.12 28.66 10.31
C PHE A 5 8.50 29.93 9.68
N SER A 6 7.74 30.72 10.43
CA SER A 6 7.08 31.94 9.92
C SER A 6 6.26 31.73 8.63
N LEU A 7 5.71 30.53 8.44
CA LEU A 7 4.89 30.20 7.28
C LEU A 7 3.48 30.71 7.49
N ASP A 8 2.98 31.49 6.54
CA ASP A 8 1.58 31.90 6.53
C ASP A 8 0.66 30.81 5.95
N GLU A 9 -0.64 31.06 5.92
CA GLU A 9 -1.61 30.07 5.43
C GLU A 9 -1.39 29.71 3.95
N SER A 10 -0.90 30.65 3.15
CA SER A 10 -0.59 30.43 1.74
C SER A 10 0.66 29.57 1.57
N ASP A 11 1.68 29.80 2.40
CA ASP A 11 2.88 28.97 2.45
C ASP A 11 2.52 27.54 2.84
N TRP A 12 1.64 27.34 3.83
CA TRP A 12 1.19 26.00 4.21
C TRP A 12 0.43 25.28 3.09
N ARG A 13 -0.37 26.01 2.31
CA ARG A 13 -1.08 25.46 1.15
C ARG A 13 -0.11 25.10 0.03
N GLN A 14 0.85 25.97 -0.26
CA GLN A 14 1.87 25.72 -1.28
C GLN A 14 2.77 24.55 -0.88
N LEU A 15 3.23 24.50 0.37
CA LEU A 15 4.00 23.38 0.90
C LEU A 15 3.18 22.08 0.83
N GLY A 16 1.87 22.14 1.11
CA GLY A 16 0.95 21.04 0.88
C GLY A 16 0.92 20.60 -0.59
N GLN A 17 0.83 21.52 -1.55
CA GLN A 17 0.84 21.21 -2.97
C GLN A 17 2.20 20.69 -3.46
N ASP A 18 3.30 21.20 -2.94
CA ASP A 18 4.65 20.82 -3.35
C ASP A 18 5.04 19.44 -2.82
N PHE A 19 4.65 19.13 -1.58
CA PHE A 19 4.86 17.80 -0.98
C PHE A 19 3.84 16.76 -1.46
N TRP A 20 2.62 17.19 -1.76
CA TRP A 20 1.50 16.33 -2.16
C TRP A 20 0.97 16.72 -3.54
N GLY A 21 1.88 16.98 -4.49
CA GLY A 21 1.52 17.20 -5.90
C GLY A 21 0.58 16.10 -6.39
N LEU A 22 -0.16 16.36 -7.49
CA LEU A 22 -1.17 15.41 -7.98
C LEU A 22 -0.59 13.99 -8.02
N PRO A 23 -1.28 13.00 -7.43
CA PRO A 23 -0.80 11.64 -7.44
C PRO A 23 -0.56 11.19 -8.89
N ILE A 24 0.67 10.79 -9.20
CA ILE A 24 0.99 10.18 -10.49
C ILE A 24 0.65 8.70 -10.36
N TRP A 25 -0.38 8.28 -11.10
CA TRP A 25 -0.80 6.89 -11.15
C TRP A 25 0.03 6.12 -12.16
N ASP A 26 0.60 4.99 -11.73
CA ASP A 26 1.17 3.99 -12.63
C ASP A 26 0.02 3.24 -13.31
N LEU A 27 -0.33 3.69 -14.52
CA LEU A 27 -1.48 3.17 -15.26
C LEU A 27 -1.26 1.72 -15.71
N ASP A 28 -0.02 1.35 -16.07
CA ASP A 28 0.31 -0.01 -16.48
C ASP A 28 0.15 -1.00 -15.31
N LEU A 29 0.56 -0.58 -14.10
CA LEU A 29 0.32 -1.34 -12.88
C LEU A 29 -1.17 -1.44 -12.56
N LEU A 30 -1.94 -0.36 -12.69
CA LEU A 30 -3.38 -0.39 -12.47
C LEU A 30 -4.09 -1.31 -13.48
N ASP A 31 -3.70 -1.28 -14.74
CA ASP A 31 -4.22 -2.18 -15.77
C ASP A 31 -3.89 -3.64 -15.47
N TYR A 32 -2.69 -3.92 -14.97
CA TYR A 32 -2.33 -5.26 -14.50
C TYR A 32 -3.19 -5.70 -13.31
N ILE A 33 -3.29 -4.89 -12.25
CA ILE A 33 -4.13 -5.19 -11.08
C ILE A 33 -5.57 -5.46 -11.51
N SER A 34 -6.09 -4.67 -12.45
CA SER A 34 -7.43 -4.86 -13.04
C SER A 34 -7.55 -6.20 -13.77
N SER A 35 -6.55 -6.56 -14.58
CA SER A 35 -6.54 -7.81 -15.35
C SER A 35 -6.55 -9.08 -14.50
N VAL A 36 -6.01 -9.01 -13.28
CA VAL A 36 -5.93 -10.16 -12.37
C VAL A 36 -7.05 -10.20 -11.34
N LYS A 37 -7.89 -9.16 -11.29
CA LYS A 37 -9.05 -9.11 -10.39
C LYS A 37 -9.99 -10.29 -10.67
N GLY A 38 -10.44 -10.96 -9.60
CA GLY A 38 -11.26 -12.16 -9.69
C GLY A 38 -10.45 -13.46 -9.80
N THR A 39 -9.17 -13.38 -10.18
CA THR A 39 -8.22 -14.49 -10.05
C THR A 39 -7.53 -14.48 -8.68
N TYR A 40 -7.13 -13.28 -8.22
CA TYR A 40 -6.58 -13.07 -6.88
C TYR A 40 -7.52 -12.23 -6.02
N LYS A 41 -7.35 -12.36 -4.70
CA LYS A 41 -7.87 -11.40 -3.72
C LYS A 41 -6.90 -10.23 -3.63
N LEU A 42 -7.40 -9.02 -3.78
CA LEU A 42 -6.59 -7.80 -3.88
C LEU A 42 -6.82 -6.90 -2.67
N ASP A 43 -5.75 -6.46 -2.02
CA ASP A 43 -5.80 -5.62 -0.83
C ASP A 43 -4.82 -4.46 -0.93
N VAL A 44 -5.16 -3.34 -0.28
CA VAL A 44 -4.24 -2.24 0.00
C VAL A 44 -4.04 -2.13 1.51
N LEU A 45 -2.80 -2.31 1.97
CA LEU A 45 -2.38 -2.01 3.34
C LEU A 45 -1.41 -0.83 3.34
N SER A 46 -1.87 0.32 3.83
CA SER A 46 -1.07 1.54 3.81
C SER A 46 -1.00 2.21 5.17
N ASP A 47 0.21 2.64 5.54
CA ASP A 47 0.37 3.54 6.68
C ASP A 47 -0.14 4.92 6.29
N ALA A 48 -1.09 5.43 7.06
CA ALA A 48 -1.87 6.60 6.70
C ALA A 48 -2.22 7.43 7.93
N TRP A 49 -2.69 8.66 7.69
CA TRP A 49 -3.04 9.62 8.74
C TRP A 49 -4.56 9.80 8.84
N ILE A 50 -4.98 10.65 9.77
CA ILE A 50 -6.39 10.98 9.96
C ILE A 50 -7.01 11.56 8.68
N ASN A 51 -8.21 11.11 8.34
CA ASN A 51 -8.95 11.49 7.15
C ASN A 51 -8.30 11.12 5.81
N THR A 52 -7.34 10.17 5.78
CA THR A 52 -6.74 9.72 4.51
C THR A 52 -7.80 9.18 3.56
N ARG A 53 -8.76 8.37 4.05
CA ARG A 53 -9.81 7.77 3.21
C ARG A 53 -10.61 8.83 2.47
N GLU A 54 -11.11 9.85 3.17
CA GLU A 54 -11.88 10.94 2.59
C GLU A 54 -11.06 11.74 1.58
N LYS A 55 -9.76 11.92 1.83
CA LYS A 55 -8.87 12.69 0.95
C LYS A 55 -8.52 11.96 -0.34
N VAL A 56 -8.36 10.64 -0.30
CA VAL A 56 -7.96 9.85 -1.47
C VAL A 56 -9.14 9.22 -2.20
N GLN A 57 -10.37 9.45 -1.73
CA GLN A 57 -11.54 8.75 -2.24
C GLN A 57 -11.77 8.95 -3.74
N GLU A 58 -11.39 10.12 -4.24
CA GLU A 58 -11.54 10.52 -5.64
C GLU A 58 -10.44 9.95 -6.54
N TRP A 59 -9.33 9.48 -5.95
CA TRP A 59 -8.17 9.01 -6.69
C TRP A 59 -8.00 7.49 -6.63
N ILE A 60 -8.51 6.84 -5.58
CA ILE A 60 -8.46 5.39 -5.43
C ILE A 60 -9.73 4.75 -6.02
N ASN A 61 -9.53 3.80 -6.94
CA ASN A 61 -10.61 2.93 -7.39
C ASN A 61 -10.93 1.86 -6.33
N TYR A 62 -11.83 2.16 -5.39
CA TYR A 62 -12.25 1.20 -4.34
C TYR A 62 -12.87 -0.07 -4.89
N ASN A 63 -13.43 -0.03 -6.11
CA ASN A 63 -13.98 -1.23 -6.71
C ASN A 63 -12.89 -2.19 -7.19
N LEU A 64 -11.64 -1.75 -7.33
CA LEU A 64 -10.55 -2.60 -7.81
C LEU A 64 -10.06 -3.60 -6.75
N PHE A 65 -10.17 -3.22 -5.47
CA PHE A 65 -9.63 -3.98 -4.34
C PHE A 65 -10.76 -4.58 -3.49
N ASP A 66 -10.57 -5.80 -3.00
CA ASP A 66 -11.50 -6.46 -2.08
C ASP A 66 -11.44 -5.82 -0.69
N ALA A 67 -10.31 -5.21 -0.33
CA ALA A 67 -10.19 -4.39 0.85
C ALA A 67 -9.10 -3.31 0.74
N ILE A 68 -9.30 -2.24 1.49
CA ILE A 68 -8.36 -1.13 1.66
C ILE A 68 -8.31 -0.80 3.14
N ILE A 69 -7.13 -0.95 3.74
CA ILE A 69 -6.86 -0.80 5.17
C ILE A 69 -5.83 0.30 5.36
N PHE A 70 -6.22 1.34 6.10
CA PHE A 70 -5.32 2.40 6.53
C PHE A 70 -4.93 2.21 7.99
N SER A 71 -3.63 2.36 8.31
CA SER A 71 -3.11 2.14 9.67
C SER A 71 -3.83 2.98 10.74
N PHE A 72 -4.23 4.21 10.39
CA PHE A 72 -5.00 5.08 11.28
C PHE A 72 -6.33 4.45 11.73
N GLU A 73 -7.01 3.72 10.85
CA GLU A 73 -8.31 3.09 11.10
C GLU A 73 -8.19 1.88 12.04
N VAL A 74 -7.07 1.16 11.94
CA VAL A 74 -6.78 -0.04 12.74
C VAL A 74 -5.84 0.23 13.92
N ARG A 75 -5.39 1.48 14.07
CA ARG A 75 -4.48 1.98 15.14
C ARG A 75 -3.15 1.23 15.25
N VAL A 76 -2.71 0.62 14.15
CA VAL A 76 -1.44 -0.10 14.07
C VAL A 76 -0.80 0.17 12.72
N SER A 77 0.45 0.63 12.74
CA SER A 77 1.23 0.92 11.54
C SER A 77 2.30 -0.15 11.31
N LYS A 78 2.72 -0.29 10.05
CA LYS A 78 3.91 -1.05 9.68
C LYS A 78 5.15 -0.39 10.34
N PRO A 79 6.20 -1.14 10.69
CA PRO A 79 6.44 -2.57 10.43
C PRO A 79 5.94 -3.48 11.56
N ASP A 80 4.92 -3.11 12.34
CA ASP A 80 4.28 -4.09 13.23
C ASP A 80 3.79 -5.31 12.40
N PRO A 81 3.98 -6.56 12.85
CA PRO A 81 3.59 -7.74 12.08
C PRO A 81 2.07 -8.03 12.08
N SER A 82 1.33 -7.44 13.02
CA SER A 82 -0.09 -7.73 13.21
C SER A 82 -1.00 -7.32 12.04
N PRO A 83 -0.80 -6.18 11.34
CA PRO A 83 -1.63 -5.84 10.18
C PRO A 83 -1.51 -6.86 9.05
N TYR A 84 -0.31 -7.36 8.75
CA TYR A 84 -0.09 -8.41 7.76
C TYR A 84 -0.76 -9.74 8.15
N THR A 85 -0.83 -10.03 9.45
CA THR A 85 -1.51 -11.24 9.97
C THR A 85 -3.02 -11.11 9.90
N ASN A 86 -3.54 -9.91 10.17
CA ASN A 86 -4.97 -9.61 10.11
C ASN A 86 -5.50 -9.73 8.68
N ILE A 87 -4.72 -9.33 7.67
CA ILE A 87 -5.07 -9.48 6.25
C ILE A 87 -5.29 -10.94 5.88
N LEU A 88 -4.35 -11.83 6.23
CA LEU A 88 -4.50 -13.27 5.94
C LEU A 88 -5.77 -13.85 6.56
N SER A 89 -6.05 -13.46 7.80
CA SER A 89 -7.24 -13.90 8.54
C SER A 89 -8.52 -13.37 7.89
N ARG A 90 -8.53 -12.09 7.49
CA ARG A 90 -9.67 -11.45 6.82
C ARG A 90 -10.01 -12.11 5.49
N PHE A 91 -8.99 -12.50 4.73
CA PHE A 91 -9.18 -13.16 3.44
C PHE A 91 -9.29 -14.68 3.54
N ASN A 92 -9.09 -15.28 4.71
CA ASN A 92 -9.04 -16.72 4.90
C ASN A 92 -8.10 -17.40 3.87
N VAL A 93 -6.88 -16.88 3.75
CA VAL A 93 -5.83 -17.39 2.84
C VAL A 93 -4.61 -17.84 3.62
N ALA A 94 -3.91 -18.86 3.14
CA ALA A 94 -2.67 -19.28 3.77
C ALA A 94 -1.55 -18.27 3.50
N ALA A 95 -0.63 -18.12 4.45
CA ALA A 95 0.53 -17.22 4.32
C ALA A 95 1.36 -17.47 3.05
N LYS A 96 1.45 -18.73 2.60
CA LYS A 96 2.19 -19.14 1.39
C LYS A 96 1.49 -18.76 0.08
N GLU A 97 0.20 -18.46 0.13
CA GLU A 97 -0.66 -18.08 -1.00
C GLU A 97 -0.78 -16.56 -1.14
N CYS A 98 -0.12 -15.79 -0.27
CA CYS A 98 -0.16 -14.34 -0.26
C CYS A 98 1.23 -13.78 -0.56
N ILE A 99 1.27 -12.74 -1.38
CA ILE A 99 2.47 -11.95 -1.69
C ILE A 99 2.20 -10.53 -1.23
N PHE A 100 3.11 -9.96 -0.43
CA PHE A 100 3.08 -8.55 -0.06
C PHE A 100 4.05 -7.77 -0.93
N VAL A 101 3.62 -6.60 -1.41
CA VAL A 101 4.45 -5.65 -2.15
C VAL A 101 4.61 -4.40 -1.28
N GLU A 102 5.85 -4.09 -0.92
CA GLU A 102 6.20 -2.97 -0.04
C GLU A 102 7.40 -2.21 -0.62
N ASP A 103 7.42 -0.89 -0.47
CA ASP A 103 8.53 -0.05 -0.94
C ASP A 103 9.68 0.01 0.06
N ARG A 104 9.36 0.05 1.36
CA ARG A 104 10.32 0.19 2.44
C ARG A 104 10.91 -1.16 2.84
N THR A 105 12.25 -1.26 2.81
CA THR A 105 12.98 -2.48 3.22
C THR A 105 12.56 -3.02 4.58
N VAL A 106 12.33 -2.14 5.57
CA VAL A 106 11.89 -2.56 6.93
C VAL A 106 10.54 -3.29 6.93
N ASN A 107 9.63 -2.91 6.04
CA ASN A 107 8.33 -3.56 5.90
C ASN A 107 8.48 -4.93 5.22
N VAL A 108 9.28 -4.98 4.15
CA VAL A 108 9.62 -6.23 3.45
C VAL A 108 10.28 -7.23 4.40
N GLU A 109 11.23 -6.79 5.21
CA GLU A 109 11.90 -7.62 6.22
C GLU A 109 10.94 -8.11 7.30
N CYS A 110 10.03 -7.25 7.78
CA CYS A 110 9.00 -7.68 8.73
C CYS A 110 8.16 -8.82 8.15
N VAL A 111 7.63 -8.65 6.94
CA VAL A 111 6.81 -9.69 6.27
C VAL A 111 7.59 -10.99 6.10
N ARG A 112 8.85 -10.92 5.66
CA ARG A 112 9.71 -12.11 5.53
C ARG A 112 10.00 -12.76 6.89
N GLY A 113 10.25 -11.96 7.92
CA GLY A 113 10.52 -12.42 9.29
C GLY A 113 9.37 -13.19 9.91
N ILE A 114 8.13 -12.92 9.48
CA ILE A 114 6.94 -13.68 9.87
C ILE A 114 6.57 -14.78 8.86
N GLY A 115 7.52 -15.24 8.04
CA GLY A 115 7.40 -16.41 7.17
C GLY A 115 6.54 -16.23 5.93
N ARG A 116 6.36 -14.99 5.45
CA ARG A 116 5.51 -14.66 4.29
C ARG A 116 6.33 -14.23 3.09
N LYS A 117 5.76 -14.37 1.89
CA LYS A 117 6.37 -13.88 0.64
C LYS A 117 6.24 -12.35 0.60
N ALA A 118 7.36 -11.65 0.43
CA ALA A 118 7.41 -10.20 0.31
C ALA A 118 8.34 -9.78 -0.83
N MET A 119 7.90 -8.78 -1.58
CA MET A 119 8.60 -8.14 -2.68
C MET A 119 8.87 -6.69 -2.33
N GLN A 120 10.08 -6.22 -2.63
CA GLN A 120 10.40 -4.80 -2.52
C GLN A 120 10.09 -4.09 -3.84
N TYR A 121 9.21 -3.09 -3.81
CA TYR A 121 8.98 -2.18 -4.93
C TYR A 121 9.95 -1.00 -4.85
N ASN A 122 10.68 -0.73 -5.93
CA ASN A 122 11.67 0.36 -5.99
C ASN A 122 11.48 1.28 -7.22
N GLY A 123 10.39 1.12 -7.96
CA GLY A 123 10.12 1.88 -9.19
C GLY A 123 10.76 1.32 -10.46
N ASP A 124 11.81 0.50 -10.35
CA ASP A 124 12.50 -0.12 -11.50
C ASP A 124 11.98 -1.53 -11.82
N MET A 125 11.13 -2.08 -10.96
CA MET A 125 10.64 -3.45 -11.06
C MET A 125 9.28 -3.50 -11.74
N ASP A 126 9.14 -4.35 -12.76
CA ASP A 126 7.82 -4.75 -13.24
C ASP A 126 7.16 -5.66 -12.18
N THR A 127 6.12 -5.13 -11.54
CA THR A 127 5.39 -5.84 -10.48
C THR A 127 4.66 -7.07 -11.04
N ARG A 128 4.27 -7.08 -12.32
CA ARG A 128 3.69 -8.25 -12.98
C ARG A 128 4.68 -9.40 -13.00
N ASP A 129 5.86 -9.17 -13.55
CA ASP A 129 6.90 -10.20 -13.67
C ASP A 129 7.25 -10.78 -12.30
N ALA A 130 7.33 -9.93 -11.29
CA ALA A 130 7.69 -10.35 -9.95
C ALA A 130 6.56 -11.14 -9.25
N VAL A 131 5.29 -10.78 -9.45
CA VAL A 131 4.14 -11.59 -9.01
C VAL A 131 4.11 -12.94 -9.73
N GLU A 132 4.35 -12.97 -11.05
CA GLU A 132 4.39 -14.20 -11.84
C GLU A 132 5.53 -15.15 -11.41
N GLN A 133 6.70 -14.62 -11.07
CA GLN A 133 7.82 -15.41 -10.54
C GLN A 133 7.54 -16.04 -9.17
N LEU A 134 6.74 -15.37 -8.34
CA LEU A 134 6.41 -15.84 -6.97
C LEU A 134 5.23 -16.83 -6.95
N THR A 135 4.42 -16.85 -8.00
CA THR A 135 3.26 -17.75 -8.18
C THR A 135 3.63 -19.03 -8.94
N THR A 136 4.63 -19.00 -9.84
CA THR A 136 5.09 -20.18 -10.61
C THR A 136 6.07 -21.11 -9.87
N LYS A 137 6.65 -20.67 -8.74
CA LYS A 137 7.61 -21.44 -7.93
C LYS A 137 7.01 -22.12 -6.69
N GLY A 138 5.70 -22.41 -6.71
CA GLY A 138 4.96 -22.96 -5.57
C GLY A 138 4.52 -24.40 -5.75
#